data_AF-A0A410G4T4-F1
#
_entry.id   AF-A0A410G4T4-F1
#
_cell.length_a   1.000
_cell.length_b   1.000
_cell.length_c   1.000
_cell.angle_alpha   90.00
_cell.angle_beta   90.00
_cell.angle_gamma   90.00
#
_symmetry.space_group_name_H-M   'P 1'
#
loop_
_entity.id
_entity.type
_entity.pdbx_description
1 polymer ?
#
loop_
_entity_poly.entity_id
_entity_poly.type
_entity_poly.pdbx_seq_one_letter_code
_entity_poly.pdbx_strand_id
1 'polypeptide(L)'
;MTFLFGITMSLILVSFHRYRLKKNGIQKITAENVGVNQRRSLKSKSSKSQLIKKPDPIIGKMKMTETENGILLKTGMTWKSWVEEIKIIQQANEEYDFDYQITSRPNLITTLVDYAKNLENVDKIEKVIKNIA
;
A
#
# COMPACT_ATOMS: atom_id res chain seq x y z
N MET A 1 4.99 35.11 -13.01
CA MET A 1 4.38 33.92 -13.66
C MET A 1 4.72 32.61 -12.94
N THR A 2 5.98 32.35 -12.59
CA THR A 2 6.40 31.11 -11.88
C THR A 2 5.80 30.93 -10.49
N PHE A 3 5.67 32.02 -9.70
CA PHE A 3 5.03 31.96 -8.37
C PHE A 3 3.56 31.54 -8.44
N LEU A 4 2.78 32.14 -9.34
CA LEU A 4 1.37 31.79 -9.53
C LEU A 4 1.21 30.33 -9.97
N PHE A 5 2.07 29.85 -10.88
CA PHE A 5 2.12 28.45 -11.29
C PHE A 5 2.44 27.51 -10.11
N GLY A 6 3.41 27.85 -9.27
CA GLY A 6 3.76 27.06 -8.08
C GLY A 6 2.59 26.96 -7.09
N ILE A 7 1.88 28.07 -6.86
CA ILE A 7 0.71 28.11 -5.97
C ILE A 7 -0.42 27.24 -6.52
N THR A 8 -0.77 27.41 -7.81
CA THR A 8 -1.86 26.64 -8.41
C THR A 8 -1.54 25.15 -8.44
N MET A 9 -0.32 24.77 -8.83
CA MET A 9 0.12 23.37 -8.82
C MET A 9 0.06 22.77 -7.42
N SER A 10 0.53 23.49 -6.40
CA SER A 10 0.49 23.04 -5.00
C SER A 10 -0.95 22.81 -4.52
N LEU A 11 -1.86 23.73 -4.82
CA LEU A 11 -3.28 23.60 -4.48
C LEU A 11 -3.92 22.38 -5.16
N ILE A 12 -3.59 22.14 -6.44
CA ILE A 12 -4.09 20.99 -7.19
C ILE A 12 -3.60 19.68 -6.55
N LEU A 13 -2.30 19.57 -6.28
CA LEU A 13 -1.68 18.38 -5.67
C LEU A 13 -2.29 18.05 -4.31
N VAL A 14 -2.37 19.05 -3.41
CA VAL A 14 -2.93 18.89 -2.07
C VAL A 14 -4.41 18.52 -2.14
N SER A 15 -5.17 19.14 -3.05
CA SER A 15 -6.59 18.85 -3.23
C SER A 15 -6.82 17.42 -3.69
N PHE A 16 -6.06 16.94 -4.68
CA PHE A 16 -6.16 15.56 -5.15
C PHE A 16 -5.77 14.54 -4.07
N HIS A 17 -4.68 14.80 -3.34
CA HIS A 17 -4.24 13.93 -2.26
C HIS A 17 -5.32 13.85 -1.16
N ARG A 18 -5.83 15.00 -0.71
CA ARG A 18 -6.90 15.08 0.30
C ARG A 18 -8.18 14.38 -0.14
N TYR A 19 -8.57 14.57 -1.40
CA TYR A 19 -9.75 13.90 -1.97
C TYR A 19 -9.60 12.36 -1.92
N ARG A 20 -8.42 11.82 -2.27
CA ARG A 20 -8.19 10.37 -2.23
C ARG A 20 -8.16 9.81 -0.81
N LEU A 21 -7.57 10.52 0.15
CA LEU A 21 -7.63 10.13 1.57
C LEU A 21 -9.08 9.97 2.05
N LYS A 22 -9.92 10.97 1.78
CA LYS A 22 -11.34 10.92 2.12
C LYS A 22 -12.07 9.78 1.41
N LYS A 23 -11.79 9.56 0.13
CA LYS A 23 -12.35 8.44 -0.64
C LYS A 23 -11.96 7.09 -0.06
N ASN A 24 -10.78 6.97 0.55
CA ASN A 24 -10.31 5.78 1.24
C ASN A 24 -10.87 5.65 2.68
N GLY A 25 -11.80 6.50 3.10
CA GLY A 25 -12.43 6.45 4.42
C GLY A 25 -11.66 7.19 5.53
N ILE A 26 -10.58 7.90 5.20
CA ILE A 26 -9.81 8.68 6.17
C ILE A 26 -10.56 10.00 6.47
N GLN A 27 -11.20 10.05 7.64
CA GLN A 27 -11.93 11.24 8.09
C GLN A 27 -10.98 12.26 8.74
N LYS A 28 -10.03 11.79 9.55
CA LYS A 28 -8.99 12.61 10.19
C LYS A 28 -7.65 12.43 9.48
N ILE A 29 -7.17 13.50 8.87
CA ILE A 29 -5.87 13.51 8.18
C ILE A 29 -4.79 13.70 9.24
N THR A 30 -3.88 12.73 9.33
CA THR A 30 -2.73 12.70 10.23
C THR A 30 -1.45 12.56 9.43
N ALA A 31 -0.29 12.86 10.03
CA ALA A 31 1.00 12.68 9.37
C ALA A 31 1.22 11.24 8.89
N GLU A 32 0.71 10.26 9.63
CA GLU A 32 0.77 8.83 9.29
C GLU A 32 0.06 8.52 7.97
N ASN A 33 -1.10 9.12 7.72
CA ASN A 33 -1.91 8.82 6.53
C ASN A 33 -1.44 9.58 5.28
N VAL A 34 -0.63 10.64 5.44
CA VAL A 34 -0.14 11.50 4.34
C VAL A 34 1.20 11.01 3.79
N GLY A 35 1.94 10.21 4.57
CA GLY A 35 3.24 9.69 4.18
C GLY A 35 3.19 8.78 2.95
N VAL A 36 4.24 8.82 2.13
CA VAL A 36 4.39 7.93 0.97
C VAL A 36 4.79 6.50 1.36
N ASN A 37 5.35 6.33 2.57
CA ASN A 37 5.70 5.03 3.12
C ASN A 37 4.61 4.61 4.10
N GLN A 38 3.96 3.50 3.80
CA GLN A 38 2.83 3.00 4.56
C GLN A 38 3.14 1.61 5.11
N ARG A 39 2.80 1.39 6.37
CA ARG A 39 3.10 0.14 7.08
C ARG A 39 1.92 -0.25 7.96
N ARG A 40 1.54 -1.52 7.93
CA ARG A 40 0.58 -2.10 8.88
C ARG A 40 1.03 -3.47 9.33
N SER A 41 0.78 -3.75 10.60
CA SER A 41 0.86 -5.08 11.17
C SER A 41 -0.56 -5.66 11.28
N LEU A 42 -0.70 -6.95 10.99
CA LEU A 42 -1.96 -7.67 11.11
C LEU A 42 -1.72 -9.12 11.54
N LYS A 43 -2.68 -9.68 12.26
CA LYS A 43 -2.75 -11.11 12.54
C LYS A 43 -3.68 -11.78 11.52
N SER A 44 -3.32 -12.96 11.06
CA SER A 44 -4.16 -13.77 10.17
C SER A 44 -3.98 -15.25 10.46
N LYS A 45 -5.07 -16.02 10.35
CA LYS A 45 -5.02 -17.48 10.45
C LYS A 45 -4.45 -18.14 9.19
N SER A 46 -4.32 -17.38 8.10
CA SER A 46 -3.82 -17.90 6.84
C SER A 46 -2.30 -17.91 6.78
N SER A 47 -1.73 -19.02 6.35
CA SER A 47 -0.28 -19.14 6.15
C SER A 47 0.16 -18.47 4.84
N LYS A 48 1.46 -18.16 4.73
CA LYS A 48 2.08 -17.60 3.52
C LYS A 48 1.70 -18.36 2.24
N SER A 49 1.67 -19.69 2.31
CA SER A 49 1.35 -20.53 1.15
C SER A 49 -0.09 -20.39 0.68
N GLN A 50 -1.03 -20.13 1.60
CA GLN A 50 -2.43 -19.86 1.27
C GLN A 50 -2.60 -18.48 0.62
N LEU A 51 -1.85 -17.48 1.09
CA LEU A 51 -1.84 -16.14 0.48
C LEU A 51 -1.33 -16.15 -0.97
N ILE A 52 -0.38 -17.03 -1.29
CA ILE A 52 0.15 -17.20 -2.66
C ILE A 52 -0.85 -17.94 -3.56
N LYS A 53 -1.53 -18.97 -3.05
CA LYS A 53 -2.41 -19.85 -3.84
C LYS A 53 -3.78 -19.24 -4.16
N LYS A 54 -4.27 -18.30 -3.35
CA LYS A 54 -5.54 -17.59 -3.57
C LYS A 54 -5.30 -16.09 -3.78
N PRO A 55 -4.58 -15.69 -4.85
CA PRO A 55 -4.44 -14.27 -5.12
C PRO A 55 -5.82 -13.72 -5.51
N ASP A 56 -6.30 -12.76 -4.73
CA ASP A 56 -7.43 -11.93 -5.12
C ASP A 56 -7.18 -11.30 -6.50
N PRO A 57 -8.20 -11.03 -7.34
CA PRO A 57 -8.04 -10.40 -8.65
C PRO A 57 -7.22 -9.09 -8.63
N ILE A 58 -7.14 -8.41 -7.48
CA ILE A 58 -6.34 -7.22 -7.27
C ILE A 58 -4.84 -7.56 -7.13
N ILE A 59 -4.50 -8.58 -6.35
CA ILE A 59 -3.12 -9.05 -6.16
C ILE A 59 -2.62 -9.75 -7.42
N GLY A 60 -3.48 -10.48 -8.13
CA GLY A 60 -3.14 -11.21 -9.36
C GLY A 60 -2.65 -10.32 -10.51
N LYS A 61 -2.92 -9.01 -10.49
CA LYS A 61 -2.39 -8.05 -11.47
C LYS A 61 -0.99 -7.53 -11.14
N MET A 62 -0.48 -7.84 -9.95
CA MET A 62 0.85 -7.42 -9.50
C MET A 62 1.88 -8.49 -9.83
N LYS A 63 3.11 -8.08 -10.12
CA LYS A 63 4.22 -9.03 -10.26
C LYS A 63 4.59 -9.52 -8.87
N MET A 64 4.33 -10.81 -8.61
CA MET A 64 4.64 -11.47 -7.34
C MET A 64 6.01 -12.13 -7.40
N THR A 65 6.76 -12.05 -6.30
CA THR A 65 8.01 -12.77 -6.10
C THR A 65 8.04 -13.29 -4.67
N GLU A 66 8.18 -14.60 -4.52
CA GLU A 66 8.33 -15.22 -3.21
C GLU A 66 9.73 -14.93 -2.66
N THR A 67 9.80 -14.65 -1.37
CA THR A 67 11.05 -14.48 -0.60
C THR A 67 11.04 -15.46 0.56
N GLU A 68 12.16 -15.67 1.25
CA GLU A 68 12.26 -16.60 2.39
C GLU A 68 11.15 -16.34 3.41
N ASN A 69 11.03 -15.09 3.87
CA ASN A 69 10.15 -14.70 4.97
C ASN A 69 8.83 -14.06 4.51
N GLY A 70 8.48 -14.13 3.22
CA GLY A 70 7.29 -13.42 2.75
C GLY A 70 7.14 -13.29 1.24
N ILE A 71 6.39 -12.28 0.83
CA ILE A 71 6.01 -12.03 -0.57
C ILE A 71 6.35 -10.59 -0.92
N LEU A 72 7.01 -10.40 -2.07
CA LEU A 72 7.22 -9.11 -2.70
C LEU A 72 6.23 -8.95 -3.86
N LEU A 73 5.48 -7.86 -3.87
CA LEU A 73 4.56 -7.49 -4.94
C LEU A 73 5.04 -6.18 -5.56
N LYS A 74 5.07 -6.11 -6.89
CA LYS A 74 5.33 -4.87 -7.64
C LYS A 74 4.12 -4.51 -8.49
N THR A 75 3.65 -3.28 -8.36
CA THR A 75 2.54 -2.79 -9.19
C THR A 75 3.05 -2.42 -10.59
N GLY A 76 2.18 -2.53 -11.59
CA GLY A 76 2.44 -1.93 -12.89
C GLY A 76 2.51 -0.40 -12.80
N MET A 77 3.18 0.21 -13.77
CA MET A 77 3.20 1.67 -13.93
C MET A 77 1.84 2.17 -14.39
N THR A 78 1.33 3.21 -13.76
CA THR A 78 0.08 3.87 -14.17
C THR A 78 0.27 5.38 -14.16
N TRP A 79 -0.60 6.12 -14.84
CA TRP A 79 -0.62 7.59 -14.77
C TRP A 79 -0.71 8.15 -13.34
N LYS A 80 -1.11 7.33 -12.38
CA LYS A 80 -1.35 7.72 -10.98
C LYS A 80 -0.27 7.19 -10.03
N SER A 81 0.69 6.40 -10.50
CA SER A 81 1.66 5.69 -9.66
C SER A 81 2.86 5.20 -10.47
N TRP A 82 4.05 5.44 -9.93
CA TRP A 82 5.34 5.21 -10.58
C TRP A 82 5.96 3.90 -10.14
N VAL A 83 5.18 2.81 -10.22
CA VAL A 83 5.54 1.49 -9.69
C VAL A 83 5.72 1.54 -8.17
N GLU A 84 4.85 0.84 -7.45
CA GLU A 84 4.97 0.68 -6.00
C GLU A 84 5.57 -0.70 -5.70
N GLU A 85 6.36 -0.75 -4.63
CA GLU A 85 6.85 -1.97 -4.03
C GLU A 85 6.06 -2.25 -2.76
N ILE A 86 5.45 -3.43 -2.69
CA ILE A 86 4.71 -3.88 -1.52
C ILE A 86 5.36 -5.14 -0.97
N LYS A 87 5.69 -5.13 0.32
CA LYS A 87 6.28 -6.27 1.04
C LYS A 87 5.28 -6.79 2.04
N ILE A 88 5.07 -8.09 2.04
CA ILE A 88 4.30 -8.81 3.06
C ILE A 88 5.28 -9.76 3.73
N ILE A 89 5.71 -9.44 4.95
CA ILE A 89 6.71 -10.22 5.68
C ILE A 89 6.03 -10.87 6.87
N GLN A 90 6.21 -12.18 7.03
CA GLN A 90 5.79 -12.90 8.21
C GLN A 90 6.83 -12.68 9.31
N GLN A 91 6.41 -12.13 10.46
CA GLN A 91 7.31 -11.79 11.57
C GLN A 91 7.41 -12.90 12.61
N ALA A 92 6.28 -13.51 12.94
CA ALA A 92 6.20 -14.58 13.93
C ALA A 92 5.21 -15.65 13.47
N ASN A 93 5.39 -16.84 14.02
CA ASN A 93 4.53 -17.99 13.80
C ASN A 93 3.98 -18.42 15.15
N GLU A 94 2.75 -18.00 15.47
CA GLU A 94 1.99 -18.55 16.59
C GLU A 94 1.17 -19.73 16.05
N GLU A 95 0.90 -20.73 16.88
CA GLU A 95 0.37 -22.05 16.47
C GLU A 95 -0.95 -21.99 15.67
N TYR A 96 -1.70 -20.89 15.80
CA TYR A 96 -2.97 -20.65 15.10
C TYR A 96 -3.10 -19.26 14.47
N ASP A 97 -2.14 -18.35 14.70
CA ASP A 97 -2.14 -16.98 14.22
C ASP A 97 -0.76 -16.60 13.66
N PHE A 98 -0.75 -16.09 12.44
CA PHE A 98 0.45 -15.61 11.77
C PHE A 98 0.50 -14.09 11.84
N ASP A 99 1.63 -13.55 12.32
CA ASP A 99 1.87 -12.12 12.35
C ASP A 99 2.50 -11.67 11.03
N TYR A 100 1.79 -10.82 10.31
CA TYR A 100 2.27 -10.22 9.07
C TYR A 100 2.49 -8.73 9.21
N GLN A 101 3.50 -8.27 8.49
CA GLN A 101 3.76 -6.87 8.28
C GLN A 101 3.70 -6.54 6.80
N ILE A 102 2.73 -5.69 6.45
CA ILE A 102 2.58 -5.12 5.12
C ILE A 102 3.31 -3.78 5.09
N THR A 103 4.17 -3.57 4.10
CA THR A 103 4.77 -2.27 3.80
C THR A 103 4.53 -1.94 2.34
N SER A 104 4.03 -0.74 2.02
CA SER A 104 3.91 -0.22 0.65
C SER A 104 4.70 1.07 0.54
N ARG A 105 5.53 1.17 -0.49
CA ARG A 105 6.38 2.34 -0.75
C ARG A 105 6.56 2.58 -2.25
N PRO A 106 6.80 3.84 -2.64
CA PRO A 106 7.16 4.15 -4.03
C PRO A 106 8.52 3.54 -4.36
N ASN A 107 8.66 3.08 -5.60
CA ASN A 107 9.96 2.65 -6.11
C ASN A 107 10.91 3.84 -6.31
N LEU A 108 10.36 5.01 -6.68
CA LEU A 108 11.10 6.25 -6.77
C LEU A 108 11.23 6.89 -5.38
N ILE A 109 12.44 6.82 -4.80
CA ILE A 109 12.75 7.34 -3.45
C ILE A 109 12.48 8.85 -3.33
N THR A 110 12.57 9.59 -4.45
CA THR A 110 12.29 11.03 -4.52
C THR A 110 10.81 11.40 -4.53
N THR A 111 9.90 10.41 -4.40
CA THR A 111 8.46 10.66 -4.42
C THR A 111 8.04 11.39 -3.14
N LEU A 112 7.61 12.65 -3.29
CA LEU A 112 7.08 13.46 -2.19
C LEU A 112 5.57 13.26 -1.97
N VAL A 113 4.84 12.92 -3.04
CA VAL A 113 3.38 12.75 -3.02
C VAL A 113 3.00 11.51 -3.83
N ASP A 114 2.30 10.57 -3.21
CA ASP A 114 1.82 9.34 -3.82
C ASP A 114 0.29 9.31 -4.01
N TYR A 115 -0.37 10.43 -3.68
CA TYR A 115 -1.84 10.56 -3.69
C TYR A 115 -2.58 9.49 -2.88
N ALA A 116 -2.03 9.08 -1.73
CA ALA A 116 -2.55 8.04 -0.85
C ALA A 116 -2.59 6.65 -1.51
N LYS A 117 -1.76 6.42 -2.54
CA LYS A 117 -1.72 5.14 -3.24
C LYS A 117 -1.14 4.03 -2.37
N ASN A 118 -0.09 4.30 -1.61
CA ASN A 118 0.51 3.29 -0.74
C ASN A 118 -0.42 2.92 0.41
N LEU A 119 -1.20 3.88 0.92
CA LEU A 119 -2.21 3.62 1.95
C LEU A 119 -3.32 2.72 1.39
N GLU A 120 -3.81 3.06 0.20
CA GLU A 120 -4.81 2.25 -0.51
C GLU A 120 -4.33 0.80 -0.76
N ASN A 121 -3.05 0.63 -1.10
CA ASN A 121 -2.47 -0.69 -1.32
C ASN A 121 -2.43 -1.52 -0.04
N VAL A 122 -1.97 -0.93 1.07
CA VAL A 122 -1.93 -1.60 2.38
C VAL A 122 -3.33 -2.00 2.83
N ASP A 123 -4.29 -1.08 2.78
CA ASP A 123 -5.67 -1.35 3.20
C ASP A 123 -6.34 -2.43 2.32
N LYS A 124 -6.04 -2.46 1.02
CA LYS A 124 -6.55 -3.51 0.11
C LYS A 124 -5.99 -4.88 0.45
N ILE A 125 -4.67 -4.97 0.67
CA ILE A 125 -4.03 -6.24 1.00
C ILE A 125 -4.49 -6.73 2.38
N GLU A 126 -4.62 -5.83 3.34
CA GLU A 126 -5.17 -6.16 4.66
C GLU A 126 -6.56 -6.80 4.53
N LYS A 127 -7.45 -6.21 3.71
CA LYS A 127 -8.78 -6.78 3.45
C LYS A 127 -8.72 -8.15 2.79
N VAL A 128 -7.84 -8.33 1.80
CA VAL A 128 -7.67 -9.64 1.15
C VAL A 128 -7.20 -10.69 2.14
N ILE A 129 -6.19 -10.39 2.95
CA ILE A 129 -5.67 -11.33 3.95
C ILE A 129 -6.73 -11.66 5.02
N LYS A 130 -7.52 -10.67 5.45
CA LYS A 130 -8.63 -10.88 6.40
C LYS A 130 -9.77 -11.71 5.82
N ASN A 131 -10.01 -11.64 4.51
CA ASN A 131 -11.07 -12.41 3.84
C ASN A 131 -10.65 -13.85 3.48
N ILE A 132 -9.34 -14.14 3.45
CA ILE A 132 -8.82 -15.50 3.21
C ILE A 132 -8.81 -16.32 4.52
N ALA A 133 -8.71 -15.64 5.68
CA ALA A 133 -8.76 -16.21 7.02
C ALA A 133 -10.18 -16.59 7.48
#